data_AF-A0A7I7XPW8-F1
#
_entry.id   AF-A0A7I7XPW8-F1
#
_cell.length_a   1.000
_cell.length_b   1.000
_cell.length_c   1.000
_cell.angle_alpha   90.00
_cell.angle_beta   90.00
_cell.angle_gamma   90.00
#
_symmetry.space_group_name_H-M   'P 1'
#
loop_
_entity.id
_entity.type
_entity.pdbx_description
1 polymer ?
#
loop_
_entity_poly.entity_id
_entity_poly.type
_entity_poly.pdbx_seq_one_letter_code
_entity_poly.pdbx_strand_id
1 'polypeptide(L)'
;MAGVASRESYFEAGLDVLSDLGYGGLKLAVVCQRLGVTTGSFYHYFPSWSAYTKDLLDHWVRERSVGVASAYSTTDPRRRIDALIQNALELPHGAESAIRVWSAIDPEVHAVQSTVDRQRFDVLFDAALEILEHKRQAQVFASWAMYLLIGYEQSTMPRDPDDLRWIADQLLDTLDSGRFGSVPDPG
;
A
#
# COMPACT_ATOMS: atom_id res chain seq x y z
N MET A 1 5.20 28.67 -9.79
CA MET A 1 6.66 28.80 -9.65
C MET A 1 7.24 27.42 -9.87
N ALA A 2 8.16 27.25 -10.83
CA ALA A 2 8.83 25.96 -11.00
C ALA A 2 9.68 25.72 -9.76
N GLY A 3 9.26 24.78 -8.91
CA GLY A 3 10.09 24.27 -7.83
C GLY A 3 11.37 23.71 -8.44
N VAL A 4 12.50 23.91 -7.76
CA VAL A 4 13.76 23.30 -8.20
C VAL A 4 13.56 21.79 -8.23
N ALA A 5 13.74 21.18 -9.39
CA ALA A 5 13.63 19.74 -9.53
C ALA A 5 14.62 19.06 -8.57
N SER A 6 14.13 18.10 -7.81
CA SER A 6 14.92 17.23 -6.94
C SER A 6 14.65 15.78 -7.32
N ARG A 7 15.56 14.87 -6.93
CA ARG A 7 15.35 13.44 -7.13
C ARG A 7 14.01 12.97 -6.55
N GLU A 8 13.61 13.52 -5.41
CA GLU A 8 12.36 13.21 -4.71
C GLU A 8 11.12 13.73 -5.47
N SER A 9 11.18 14.94 -6.04
CA SER A 9 10.07 15.47 -6.85
C SER A 9 9.75 14.58 -8.07
N TYR A 10 10.74 13.88 -8.63
CA TYR A 10 10.50 12.89 -9.68
C TYR A 10 9.76 11.66 -9.17
N PHE A 11 9.95 11.26 -7.91
CA PHE A 11 9.20 10.15 -7.34
C PHE A 11 7.76 10.55 -7.06
N GLU A 12 7.54 11.70 -6.43
CA GLU A 12 6.20 12.27 -6.18
C GLU A 12 5.41 12.37 -7.50
N ALA A 13 6.00 12.97 -8.55
CA ALA A 13 5.36 13.08 -9.85
C ALA A 13 5.09 11.71 -10.50
N GLY A 14 5.95 10.71 -10.26
CA GLY A 14 5.74 9.34 -10.72
C GLY A 14 4.55 8.67 -10.05
N LEU A 15 4.42 8.81 -8.73
CA LEU A 15 3.30 8.31 -7.94
C LEU A 15 2.00 9.02 -8.33
N ASP A 16 2.03 10.34 -8.56
CA ASP A 16 0.87 11.09 -9.07
C ASP A 16 0.44 10.57 -10.44
N VAL A 17 1.39 10.34 -11.36
CA VAL A 17 1.09 9.78 -12.68
C VAL A 17 0.50 8.38 -12.58
N LEU A 18 1.03 7.53 -11.69
CA LEU A 18 0.46 6.22 -11.41
C LEU A 18 -0.97 6.34 -10.87
N SER A 19 -1.21 7.28 -9.96
CA SER A 19 -2.53 7.52 -9.37
C SER A 19 -3.57 7.96 -10.39
N ASP A 20 -3.22 8.90 -11.27
CA ASP A 20 -4.18 9.51 -12.19
C ASP A 20 -4.34 8.73 -13.50
N LEU A 21 -3.25 8.13 -14.00
CA LEU A 21 -3.19 7.56 -15.36
C LEU A 21 -2.91 6.05 -15.37
N GLY A 22 -2.68 5.44 -14.20
CA GLY A 22 -2.32 4.04 -14.07
C GLY A 22 -0.93 3.71 -14.63
N TYR A 23 -0.56 2.43 -14.55
CA TYR A 23 0.75 1.96 -15.03
C TYR A 23 1.01 2.29 -16.51
N GLY A 24 0.00 2.15 -17.37
CA GLY A 24 0.14 2.47 -18.80
C GLY A 24 0.45 3.96 -19.09
N GLY A 25 0.17 4.85 -18.14
CA GLY A 25 0.50 6.27 -18.20
C GLY A 25 1.90 6.63 -17.69
N LEU A 26 2.56 5.75 -16.93
CA LEU A 26 3.88 6.00 -16.34
C LEU A 26 4.96 6.00 -17.43
N LYS A 27 5.27 7.19 -17.95
CA LYS A 27 6.24 7.41 -19.03
C LYS A 27 7.10 8.63 -18.73
N LEU A 28 8.37 8.57 -19.15
CA LEU A 28 9.36 9.64 -18.94
C LEU A 28 8.83 11.03 -19.33
N ALA A 29 8.25 11.14 -20.52
CA ALA A 29 7.72 12.41 -21.01
C ALA A 29 6.57 12.96 -20.13
N VAL A 30 5.71 12.08 -19.61
CA VAL A 30 4.57 12.46 -18.76
C VAL A 30 5.07 12.92 -17.38
N VAL A 31 6.03 12.21 -16.80
CA VAL A 31 6.66 12.60 -15.52
C VAL A 31 7.35 13.96 -15.65
N CYS A 32 8.15 14.15 -16.72
CA CYS A 32 8.82 15.44 -16.98
C CYS A 32 7.80 16.57 -17.21
N GLN A 33 6.72 16.30 -17.95
CA GLN A 33 5.64 17.25 -18.17
C GLN A 33 4.94 17.64 -16.86
N ARG A 34 4.64 16.68 -15.99
CA ARG A 34 4.02 16.93 -14.68
C ARG A 34 4.88 17.88 -13.83
N LEU A 35 6.20 17.71 -13.88
CA LEU A 35 7.16 18.56 -13.18
C LEU A 35 7.49 19.88 -13.88
N GLY A 36 7.05 20.08 -15.12
CA GLY A 36 7.42 21.25 -15.91
C GLY A 36 8.91 21.31 -16.28
N VAL A 37 9.56 20.15 -16.42
CA VAL A 37 11.00 20.02 -16.74
C VAL A 37 11.23 19.33 -18.08
N THR A 38 12.45 19.42 -18.58
CA THR A 38 12.86 18.73 -19.82
C THR A 38 13.34 17.31 -19.52
N THR A 39 13.29 16.45 -20.54
CA THR A 39 13.89 15.10 -20.46
C THR A 39 15.40 15.14 -20.22
N GLY A 40 16.08 16.20 -20.67
CA GLY A 40 17.50 16.42 -20.35
C GLY A 40 17.75 16.60 -18.86
N SER A 41 16.86 17.30 -18.14
CA SER A 41 16.97 17.47 -16.68
C SER A 41 16.89 16.14 -15.93
N PHE A 42 16.04 15.23 -16.38
CA PHE A 42 15.87 13.90 -15.79
C PHE A 42 17.19 13.11 -15.74
N TYR A 43 17.98 13.16 -16.81
CA TYR A 43 19.23 12.40 -16.90
C TYR A 43 20.35 12.91 -15.99
N HIS A 44 20.19 14.08 -15.36
CA HIS A 44 21.09 14.51 -14.27
C HIS A 44 20.84 13.73 -12.98
N TYR A 45 19.62 13.23 -12.75
CA TYR A 45 19.26 12.49 -11.54
C TYR A 45 19.26 10.98 -11.76
N PHE A 46 18.82 10.52 -12.94
CA PHE A 46 18.66 9.09 -13.23
C PHE A 46 19.37 8.71 -14.52
N PRO A 47 20.25 7.70 -14.52
CA PRO A 47 21.01 7.32 -15.71
C PRO A 47 20.14 6.69 -16.80
N SER A 48 18.97 6.15 -16.44
CA SER A 48 18.01 5.55 -17.36
C SER A 48 16.60 5.57 -16.79
N TRP A 49 15.60 5.32 -17.66
CA TRP A 49 14.22 5.15 -17.23
C TRP A 49 14.04 3.94 -16.31
N SER A 50 14.71 2.83 -16.61
CA SER A 50 14.68 1.62 -15.77
C SER A 50 15.29 1.85 -14.39
N ALA A 51 16.37 2.64 -14.29
CA ALA A 51 16.94 3.03 -13.00
C ALA A 51 15.94 3.85 -12.18
N TYR A 52 15.30 4.83 -12.80
CA TYR A 52 14.25 5.63 -12.15
C TYR A 52 13.07 4.77 -11.67
N THR A 53 12.54 3.87 -12.49
CA THR A 53 11.39 3.04 -12.09
C THR A 53 11.74 2.11 -10.93
N LYS A 54 12.97 1.61 -10.88
CA LYS A 54 13.47 0.86 -9.73
C LYS A 54 13.57 1.73 -8.48
N ASP A 55 14.18 2.91 -8.60
CA ASP A 55 14.32 3.85 -7.49
C ASP A 55 12.95 4.34 -6.98
N LEU A 56 11.97 4.52 -7.88
CA LEU A 56 10.59 4.86 -7.57
C LEU A 56 9.93 3.77 -6.72
N LEU A 57 10.12 2.50 -7.08
CA LEU A 57 9.61 1.36 -6.29
C LEU A 57 10.32 1.28 -4.93
N ASP A 58 11.63 1.49 -4.88
CA ASP A 58 12.38 1.52 -3.61
C ASP A 58 11.90 2.66 -2.70
N HIS A 59 11.56 3.82 -3.27
CA HIS A 59 10.94 4.93 -2.56
C HIS A 59 9.54 4.55 -2.05
N TRP A 60 8.70 3.98 -2.92
CA TRP A 60 7.37 3.50 -2.56
C TRP A 60 7.41 2.49 -1.39
N VAL A 61 8.27 1.46 -1.46
CA VAL A 61 8.44 0.47 -0.39
C VAL A 61 8.87 1.13 0.92
N ARG A 62 9.79 2.10 0.86
CA ARG A 62 10.31 2.77 2.05
C ARG A 62 9.22 3.50 2.81
N GLU A 63 8.36 4.23 2.10
CA GLU A 63 7.22 4.93 2.71
C GLU A 63 6.28 3.96 3.42
N ARG A 64 6.00 2.79 2.82
CA ARG A 64 5.10 1.77 3.41
C ARG A 64 5.76 1.04 4.59
N SER A 65 7.06 0.81 4.50
CA SER A 65 7.84 0.16 5.56
C SER A 65 7.85 0.97 6.85
N VAL A 66 7.75 2.31 6.78
CA VAL A 66 7.64 3.17 7.97
C VAL A 66 6.38 2.87 8.77
N GLY A 67 5.23 2.73 8.11
CA GLY A 67 3.96 2.37 8.76
C GLY A 67 4.02 1.00 9.44
N VAL A 68 4.54 0.00 8.73
CA VAL A 68 4.73 -1.37 9.24
C VAL A 68 5.69 -1.38 10.44
N ALA A 69 6.83 -0.67 10.36
CA ALA A 69 7.80 -0.58 11.44
C ALA A 69 7.22 0.12 12.68
N SER A 70 6.42 1.17 12.49
CA SER A 70 5.72 1.85 13.58
C SER A 70 4.68 0.96 14.26
N ALA A 71 4.04 0.06 13.52
CA ALA A 71 3.13 -0.91 14.09
C ALA A 71 3.91 -1.91 14.98
N TYR A 72 5.03 -2.46 14.50
CA TYR A 72 5.84 -3.39 15.28
C TYR A 72 6.44 -2.81 16.57
N SER A 73 6.72 -1.50 16.62
CA SER A 73 7.20 -0.85 17.86
C SER A 73 6.11 -0.64 18.91
N THR A 74 4.84 -0.84 18.56
CA THR A 74 3.70 -0.72 19.48
C THR A 74 3.51 -2.02 20.28
N THR A 75 3.55 -1.92 21.61
CA THR A 75 3.46 -3.08 22.52
C THR A 75 2.04 -3.66 22.60
N ASP A 76 1.02 -2.81 22.60
CA ASP A 76 -0.37 -3.25 22.68
C ASP A 76 -0.83 -3.80 21.31
N PRO A 77 -1.28 -5.06 21.22
CA PRO A 77 -1.61 -5.68 19.93
C PRO A 77 -2.82 -5.02 19.27
N ARG A 78 -3.79 -4.53 20.05
CA ARG A 78 -4.98 -3.88 19.50
C ARG A 78 -4.63 -2.52 18.89
N ARG A 79 -3.75 -1.75 19.53
CA ARG A 79 -3.20 -0.50 18.99
C ARG A 79 -2.28 -0.72 17.79
N ARG A 80 -1.58 -1.86 17.72
CA ARG A 80 -0.79 -2.24 16.54
C ARG A 80 -1.67 -2.38 15.30
N ILE A 81 -2.82 -3.05 15.45
CA ILE A 81 -3.84 -3.17 14.39
C ILE A 81 -4.39 -1.79 14.02
N ASP A 82 -4.77 -0.96 15.00
CA ASP A 82 -5.26 0.40 14.73
C ASP A 82 -4.26 1.21 13.90
N ALA A 83 -3.00 1.25 14.34
CA ALA A 83 -1.97 2.03 13.66
C ALA A 83 -1.79 1.59 12.20
N LEU A 84 -1.79 0.29 11.94
CA LEU A 84 -1.65 -0.23 10.58
C LEU A 84 -2.90 0.04 9.73
N ILE A 85 -4.11 -0.07 10.28
CA ILE A 85 -5.35 0.25 9.56
C ILE A 85 -5.41 1.75 9.25
N GLN A 86 -5.10 2.62 10.21
CA GLN A 86 -5.07 4.07 9.96
C GLN A 86 -4.05 4.44 8.87
N ASN A 87 -2.86 3.83 8.88
CA ASN A 87 -1.90 4.02 7.80
C ASN A 87 -2.44 3.52 6.44
N ALA A 88 -3.16 2.41 6.42
CA ALA A 88 -3.77 1.87 5.21
C ALA A 88 -4.86 2.78 4.63
N LEU A 89 -5.65 3.44 5.48
CA LEU A 89 -6.71 4.39 5.08
C LEU A 89 -6.16 5.67 4.43
N GLU A 90 -4.90 6.00 4.68
CA GLU A 90 -4.24 7.22 4.19
C GLU A 90 -3.37 6.98 2.95
N LEU A 91 -3.32 5.74 2.44
CA LEU A 91 -2.51 5.42 1.27
C LEU A 91 -3.00 6.17 0.02
N PRO A 92 -2.09 6.54 -0.90
CA PRO A 92 -2.48 7.02 -2.23
C PRO A 92 -2.99 5.84 -3.07
N HIS A 93 -4.23 5.42 -2.82
CA HIS A 93 -4.81 4.18 -3.35
C HIS A 93 -4.82 4.08 -4.88
N GLY A 94 -4.84 5.21 -5.60
CA GLY A 94 -4.66 5.22 -7.04
C GLY A 94 -3.28 4.67 -7.45
N ALA A 95 -2.22 5.15 -6.80
CA ALA A 95 -0.86 4.67 -7.04
C ALA A 95 -0.69 3.22 -6.57
N GLU A 96 -1.22 2.83 -5.40
CA GLU A 96 -1.21 1.43 -4.94
C GLU A 96 -1.86 0.50 -5.99
N SER A 97 -3.03 0.88 -6.49
CA SER A 97 -3.75 0.13 -7.53
C SER A 97 -2.93 -0.01 -8.81
N ALA A 98 -2.28 1.06 -9.24
CA ALA A 98 -1.48 1.08 -10.46
C ALA A 98 -0.22 0.21 -10.34
N ILE A 99 0.46 0.24 -9.18
CA ILE A 99 1.62 -0.62 -8.90
C ILE A 99 1.17 -2.08 -8.86
N ARG A 100 0.00 -2.39 -8.29
CA ARG A 100 -0.54 -3.76 -8.32
C ARG A 100 -0.80 -4.24 -9.74
N VAL A 101 -1.31 -3.40 -10.65
CA VAL A 101 -1.44 -3.72 -12.08
C VAL A 101 -0.07 -3.94 -12.73
N TRP A 102 0.92 -3.08 -12.43
CA TRP A 102 2.29 -3.27 -12.90
C TRP A 102 2.87 -4.60 -12.42
N SER A 103 2.62 -4.97 -11.16
CA SER A 103 3.07 -6.23 -10.56
C SER A 103 2.50 -7.48 -11.26
N ALA A 104 1.36 -7.37 -11.94
CA ALA A 104 0.80 -8.48 -12.72
C ALA A 104 1.54 -8.71 -14.05
N ILE A 105 2.34 -7.74 -14.49
CA ILE A 105 3.06 -7.74 -15.77
C ILE A 105 4.56 -7.99 -15.55
N ASP A 106 5.13 -7.42 -14.49
CA ASP A 106 6.56 -7.43 -14.20
C ASP A 106 6.89 -8.30 -12.97
N PRO A 107 7.64 -9.41 -13.14
CA PRO A 107 7.99 -10.31 -12.04
C PRO A 107 8.85 -9.66 -10.93
N GLU A 108 9.67 -8.66 -11.25
CA GLU A 108 10.44 -7.96 -10.23
C GLU A 108 9.52 -7.12 -9.34
N VAL A 109 8.55 -6.43 -9.94
CA VAL A 109 7.53 -5.67 -9.20
C VAL A 109 6.58 -6.58 -8.45
N HIS A 110 6.27 -7.75 -9.01
CA HIS A 110 5.51 -8.80 -8.30
C HIS A 110 6.19 -9.20 -6.99
N ALA A 111 7.50 -9.44 -7.01
CA ALA A 111 8.24 -9.79 -5.81
C ALA A 111 8.17 -8.68 -4.76
N VAL A 112 8.34 -7.43 -5.19
CA VAL A 112 8.26 -6.25 -4.31
C VAL A 112 6.86 -6.10 -3.69
N GLN A 113 5.80 -6.13 -4.51
CA GLN A 113 4.41 -6.06 -4.05
C GLN A 113 4.08 -7.18 -3.06
N SER A 114 4.52 -8.41 -3.38
CA SER A 114 4.29 -9.59 -2.53
C SER A 114 4.96 -9.44 -1.16
N THR A 115 6.16 -8.87 -1.10
CA THR A 115 6.82 -8.57 0.17
C THR A 115 6.03 -7.55 1.00
N VAL A 116 5.54 -6.46 0.39
CA VAL A 116 4.76 -5.44 1.10
C VAL A 116 3.44 -6.01 1.63
N ASP A 117 2.71 -6.76 0.81
CA ASP A 117 1.45 -7.40 1.22
C ASP A 117 1.70 -8.44 2.33
N ARG A 118 2.81 -9.20 2.25
CA ARG A 118 3.17 -10.17 3.29
C ARG A 118 3.49 -9.50 4.62
N GLN A 119 4.25 -8.41 4.59
CA GLN A 119 4.58 -7.64 5.81
C GLN A 119 3.33 -7.11 6.50
N ARG A 120 2.38 -6.53 5.74
CA ARG A 120 1.09 -6.05 6.29
C ARG A 120 0.29 -7.21 6.89
N PHE A 121 0.21 -8.34 6.18
CA PHE A 121 -0.47 -9.53 6.66
C PHE A 121 0.15 -10.05 7.98
N ASP A 122 1.47 -10.13 8.06
CA ASP A 122 2.16 -10.68 9.24
C ASP A 122 1.95 -9.81 10.48
N VAL A 123 2.01 -8.47 10.35
CA VAL A 123 1.66 -7.56 11.46
C VAL A 123 0.25 -7.82 11.98
N LEU A 124 -0.74 -7.90 11.08
CA LEU A 124 -2.14 -8.12 11.45
C LEU A 124 -2.35 -9.50 12.08
N PHE A 125 -1.73 -10.52 11.50
CA PHE A 125 -1.83 -11.89 11.98
C PHE A 125 -1.24 -12.04 13.38
N ASP A 126 -0.02 -11.55 13.61
CA ASP A 126 0.66 -11.67 14.89
C ASP A 126 -0.11 -10.93 15.99
N ALA A 127 -0.55 -9.70 15.71
CA ALA A 127 -1.34 -8.93 16.67
C ALA A 127 -2.71 -9.57 16.96
N ALA A 128 -3.41 -10.05 15.93
CA ALA A 128 -4.70 -10.73 16.11
C ALA A 128 -4.54 -12.07 16.83
N LEU A 129 -3.41 -12.77 16.67
CA LEU A 129 -3.11 -14.00 17.38
C LEU A 129 -2.94 -13.75 18.89
N GLU A 130 -2.29 -12.65 19.27
CA GLU A 130 -2.17 -12.23 20.67
C GLU A 130 -3.54 -11.91 21.30
N ILE A 131 -4.49 -11.39 20.53
CA ILE A 131 -5.83 -11.00 21.02
C ILE A 131 -6.79 -12.19 21.07
N LEU A 132 -6.83 -12.98 20.00
CA LEU A 132 -7.82 -14.05 19.82
C LEU A 132 -7.37 -15.40 20.37
N GLU A 133 -6.06 -15.56 20.63
CA GLU A 133 -5.42 -16.79 21.08
C GLU A 133 -5.73 -18.02 20.19
N HIS A 134 -6.14 -17.77 18.94
CA HIS A 134 -6.58 -18.80 18.01
C HIS A 134 -6.07 -18.55 16.59
N LYS A 135 -5.13 -19.39 16.15
CA LYS A 135 -4.41 -19.25 14.87
C LYS A 135 -5.34 -19.07 13.66
N ARG A 136 -6.39 -19.88 13.57
CA ARG A 136 -7.32 -19.82 12.43
C ARG A 136 -8.12 -18.52 12.41
N GLN A 137 -8.51 -18.01 13.58
CA GLN A 137 -9.30 -16.79 13.68
C GLN A 137 -8.44 -15.57 13.33
N ALA A 138 -7.21 -15.51 13.85
CA ALA A 138 -6.22 -14.50 13.51
C ALA A 138 -5.89 -14.50 12.00
N GLN A 139 -5.76 -15.68 11.39
CA GLN A 139 -5.55 -15.80 9.94
C GLN A 139 -6.73 -15.21 9.15
N VAL A 140 -7.97 -15.53 9.53
CA VAL A 140 -9.16 -15.02 8.83
C VAL A 140 -9.31 -13.51 9.02
N PHE A 141 -9.02 -12.98 10.22
CA PHE A 141 -8.97 -11.53 10.46
C PHE A 141 -7.96 -10.84 9.54
N ALA A 142 -6.70 -11.30 9.52
CA ALA A 142 -5.66 -10.71 8.69
C ALA A 142 -6.00 -10.83 7.20
N SER A 143 -6.55 -11.95 6.75
CA SER A 143 -7.04 -12.13 5.38
C SER A 143 -8.16 -11.15 5.04
N TRP A 144 -9.15 -10.96 5.92
CA TRP A 144 -10.24 -10.02 5.68
C TRP A 144 -9.73 -8.59 5.53
N ALA A 145 -8.86 -8.14 6.44
CA ALA A 145 -8.22 -6.83 6.34
C ALA A 145 -7.50 -6.63 4.99
N MET A 146 -6.70 -7.63 4.56
CA MET A 146 -5.99 -7.57 3.28
C MET A 146 -6.95 -7.59 2.08
N TYR A 147 -8.01 -8.41 2.11
CA TYR A 147 -8.99 -8.45 1.03
C TYR A 147 -9.80 -7.16 0.93
N LEU A 148 -10.11 -6.52 2.07
CA LEU A 148 -10.74 -5.21 2.10
C LEU A 148 -9.88 -4.17 1.40
N LEU A 149 -8.59 -4.06 1.80
CA LEU A 149 -7.67 -3.09 1.21
C LEU A 149 -7.45 -3.34 -0.29
N ILE A 150 -7.12 -4.57 -0.67
CA ILE A 150 -6.85 -4.95 -2.06
C ILE A 150 -8.11 -4.79 -2.92
N GLY A 151 -9.27 -5.21 -2.40
CA GLY A 151 -10.55 -5.09 -3.08
C GLY A 151 -10.94 -3.63 -3.29
N TYR A 152 -10.71 -2.77 -2.29
CA TYR A 152 -10.92 -1.33 -2.41
C TYR A 152 -10.01 -0.71 -3.48
N GLU A 153 -8.73 -1.07 -3.50
CA GLU A 153 -7.77 -0.58 -4.49
C GLU A 153 -8.14 -0.97 -5.92
N GLN A 154 -8.59 -2.22 -6.12
CA GLN A 154 -8.88 -2.83 -7.43
C GLN A 154 -10.32 -2.67 -7.91
N SER A 155 -11.21 -2.12 -7.07
CA SER A 155 -12.60 -1.90 -7.45
C SER A 155 -12.70 -0.94 -8.65
N THR A 156 -13.63 -1.22 -9.56
CA THR A 156 -13.99 -0.29 -10.66
C THR A 156 -15.04 0.74 -10.23
N MET A 157 -15.57 0.61 -9.00
CA MET A 157 -16.48 1.59 -8.42
C MET A 157 -15.71 2.85 -7.99
N PRO A 158 -16.36 4.02 -7.94
CA PRO A 158 -15.75 5.22 -7.40
C PRO A 158 -15.22 4.97 -5.98
N ARG A 159 -14.02 5.49 -5.70
CA ARG A 159 -13.41 5.40 -4.37
C ARG A 159 -14.08 6.39 -3.44
N ASP A 160 -14.53 5.90 -2.30
CA ASP A 160 -15.07 6.70 -1.21
C ASP A 160 -14.27 6.39 0.08
N PRO A 161 -13.39 7.30 0.52
CA PRO A 161 -12.59 7.11 1.72
C PRO A 161 -13.42 7.03 3.01
N ASP A 162 -14.59 7.67 3.04
CA ASP A 162 -15.47 7.65 4.21
C ASP A 162 -16.13 6.26 4.34
N ASP A 163 -16.57 5.68 3.22
CA ASP A 163 -17.05 4.29 3.19
C ASP A 163 -15.96 3.30 3.61
N LEU A 164 -14.73 3.44 3.09
CA LEU A 164 -13.62 2.57 3.47
C LEU A 164 -13.35 2.64 4.98
N ARG A 165 -13.33 3.84 5.55
CA ARG A 165 -13.15 4.05 6.99
C ARG A 165 -14.26 3.37 7.78
N TRP A 166 -15.52 3.58 7.40
CA TRP A 166 -16.64 2.97 8.08
C TRP A 166 -16.59 1.43 8.03
N ILE A 167 -16.23 0.85 6.87
CA ILE A 167 -16.07 -0.61 6.73
C ILE A 167 -14.90 -1.13 7.57
N ALA A 168 -13.79 -0.39 7.63
CA ALA A 168 -12.65 -0.74 8.48
C ALA A 168 -13.04 -0.70 9.97
N ASP A 169 -13.87 0.25 10.39
CA ASP A 169 -14.41 0.28 11.75
C ASP A 169 -15.29 -0.94 12.05
N GLN A 170 -16.04 -1.46 11.07
CA GLN A 170 -16.81 -2.71 11.25
C GLN A 170 -15.91 -3.93 11.42
N LEU A 171 -14.78 -4.00 10.70
CA LEU A 171 -13.79 -5.05 10.87
C LEU A 171 -13.21 -5.02 12.30
N LEU A 172 -12.91 -3.82 12.80
CA LEU A 172 -12.40 -3.61 14.16
C LEU A 172 -13.43 -3.97 15.24
N ASP A 173 -14.69 -3.52 15.11
CA ASP A 173 -15.77 -3.91 16.02
C ASP A 173 -15.99 -5.44 16.03
N THR A 174 -15.85 -6.09 14.87
CA THR A 174 -15.97 -7.54 14.76
C THR A 174 -14.85 -8.28 15.49
N LEU A 175 -13.64 -7.73 15.49
CA LEU A 175 -12.52 -8.23 16.30
C LEU A 175 -12.83 -8.08 17.79
N ASP A 176 -13.23 -6.87 18.20
CA ASP A 176 -13.43 -6.51 19.61
C ASP A 176 -14.65 -7.21 20.24
N SER A 177 -15.68 -7.52 19.44
CA SER A 177 -16.88 -8.22 19.88
C SER A 177 -16.75 -9.75 19.91
N GLY A 178 -15.58 -10.30 19.56
CA GLY A 178 -15.31 -11.74 19.61
C GLY A 178 -16.03 -12.57 18.53
N ARG A 179 -16.58 -11.92 17.49
CA ARG A 179 -17.35 -12.59 16.44
C ARG A 179 -16.50 -13.54 15.57
N PHE A 180 -15.18 -13.38 15.55
CA PHE A 180 -14.27 -14.34 14.93
C PHE A 180 -14.32 -15.73 15.58
N GLY A 181 -14.91 -15.88 16.77
CA GLY A 181 -15.18 -17.17 17.39
C GLY A 181 -16.08 -18.09 16.55
N SER A 182 -16.84 -17.56 15.59
CA SER A 182 -17.66 -18.37 14.67
C SER A 182 -16.91 -18.87 13.43
N VAL A 183 -15.61 -18.59 13.29
CA VAL A 183 -14.81 -19.08 12.16
C VAL A 183 -14.75 -20.61 12.20
N PRO A 184 -15.14 -21.32 11.12
CA PRO A 184 -15.10 -22.77 11.09
C PRO A 184 -13.65 -23.28 11.07
N ASP A 185 -13.43 -24.42 11.72
CA ASP A 185 -12.18 -25.15 11.63
C ASP A 185 -11.93 -25.64 10.19
N PRO A 186 -10.65 -25.75 9.76
CA PRO A 186 -10.35 -26.39 8.50
C PRO A 186 -10.84 -27.86 8.54
N GLY A 187 -11.61 -28.25 7.54
CA GLY A 187 -12.06 -29.63 7.34
C GLY A 187 -10.96 -30.57 6.89
#